data_AF-A0AAN0JU70-F1
#
_entry.id   AF-A0AAN0JU70-F1
#
_cell.length_a   1.000
_cell.length_b   1.000
_cell.length_c   1.000
_cell.angle_alpha   90.00
_cell.angle_beta   90.00
_cell.angle_gamma   90.00
#
_symmetry.space_group_name_H-M   'P 1'
#
loop_
_entity.id
_entity.type
_entity.pdbx_description
1 polymer ?
#
loop_
_entity_poly.entity_id
_entity_poly.type
_entity_poly.pdbx_seq_one_letter_code
_entity_poly.pdbx_strand_id
1 'polypeptide(L)'
;MSLSQAFMVTLYLSMALRTSSDLESSLVSVERIKEYLDLPNEPPEIILDNRPNPKWPEDGSIQFNKYATRYRPGLDLVLKNVSCYIPGGQKVGIV
;
A
#
# COMPACT_ATOMS: atom_id res chain seq x y z
N MET A 1 9.48 34.60 -49.00
CA MET A 1 9.85 33.32 -48.38
C MET A 1 10.22 33.47 -46.90
N SER A 2 11.10 34.38 -46.49
CA SER A 2 11.53 34.56 -45.08
C SER A 2 10.41 34.92 -44.08
N LEU A 3 9.50 35.83 -44.42
CA LEU A 3 8.40 36.25 -43.53
C LEU A 3 7.42 35.10 -43.22
N SER A 4 7.06 34.31 -44.24
CA SER A 4 6.20 33.13 -44.07
C SER A 4 6.86 32.07 -43.17
N GLN A 5 8.18 31.90 -43.27
CA GLN A 5 8.92 31.00 -42.38
C GLN A 5 8.91 31.49 -40.92
N ALA A 6 9.07 32.80 -40.68
CA ALA A 6 9.00 33.37 -39.33
C ALA A 6 7.62 33.13 -38.66
N PHE A 7 6.52 33.27 -39.41
CA PHE A 7 5.18 32.94 -38.91
C PHE A 7 5.02 31.46 -38.56
N MET A 8 5.56 30.55 -39.38
CA MET A 8 5.51 29.10 -39.09
C MET A 8 6.28 28.74 -37.83
N VAL A 9 7.46 29.33 -37.62
CA VAL A 9 8.26 29.10 -36.39
C VAL A 9 7.48 29.51 -35.14
N THR A 10 6.83 30.68 -35.15
CA THR A 10 6.00 31.13 -34.02
C THR A 10 4.83 30.19 -33.72
N LEU A 11 4.18 29.66 -34.77
CA LEU A 11 3.09 28.70 -34.61
C LEU A 11 3.59 27.38 -34.00
N TYR A 12 4.70 26.84 -34.49
CA TYR A 12 5.29 25.61 -33.96
C TYR A 12 5.74 25.77 -32.51
N LEU A 13 6.36 26.89 -32.16
CA LEU A 13 6.76 27.16 -30.77
C LEU A 13 5.54 27.21 -29.85
N SER A 14 4.48 27.89 -30.28
CA SER A 14 3.23 27.98 -29.50
C SER A 14 2.57 26.62 -29.29
N MET A 15 2.60 25.75 -30.31
CA MET A 15 2.12 24.37 -30.18
C MET A 15 3.03 23.53 -29.28
N ALA A 16 4.35 23.64 -29.43
CA ALA A 16 5.32 22.91 -28.63
C ALA A 16 5.19 23.25 -27.14
N LEU A 17 4.99 24.52 -26.79
CA LEU A 17 4.76 24.94 -25.41
C LEU A 17 3.48 24.31 -24.83
N ARG A 18 2.37 24.33 -25.59
CA ARG A 18 1.13 23.69 -25.16
C ARG A 18 1.30 22.19 -24.95
N THR A 19 1.90 21.50 -25.92
CA THR A 19 2.16 20.06 -25.82
C THR A 19 3.09 19.73 -24.65
N SER A 20 4.10 20.55 -24.36
CA SER A 20 4.97 20.36 -23.20
C SER A 20 4.19 20.44 -21.90
N SER A 21 3.32 21.45 -21.74
CA SER A 21 2.47 21.58 -20.55
C SER A 21 1.47 20.42 -20.41
N ASP A 22 0.91 19.94 -21.52
CA ASP A 22 0.01 18.77 -21.51
C ASP A 22 0.75 17.49 -21.07
N LEU A 23 2.00 17.32 -21.51
CA LEU A 23 2.84 16.20 -21.11
C LEU A 23 3.21 16.26 -19.62
N GLU A 24 3.61 17.43 -19.12
CA GLU A 24 3.91 17.64 -17.69
C GLU A 24 2.70 17.31 -16.82
N SER A 25 1.51 17.79 -17.21
CA SER A 25 0.25 17.46 -16.52
C SER A 25 -0.02 15.95 -16.51
N SER A 26 0.23 15.27 -17.63
CA SER A 26 0.05 13.82 -17.74
C SER A 26 1.05 13.04 -16.87
N LEU A 27 2.28 13.54 -16.72
CA LEU A 27 3.34 12.92 -15.91
C LEU A 27 3.00 12.86 -14.42
N VAL A 28 2.24 13.82 -13.89
CA VAL A 28 1.77 13.78 -12.48
C VAL A 28 0.98 12.49 -12.18
N SER A 29 0.25 11.96 -13.17
CA SER A 29 -0.47 10.68 -13.00
C SER A 29 0.51 9.49 -12.90
N VAL A 30 1.61 9.54 -13.65
CA VAL A 30 2.67 8.51 -13.62
C VAL A 30 3.41 8.56 -12.29
N GLU A 31 3.67 9.75 -11.75
CA GLU A 31 4.28 9.91 -10.43
C GLU A 31 3.43 9.27 -9.32
N ARG A 32 2.10 9.46 -9.35
CA ARG A 32 1.19 8.80 -8.41
C ARG A 32 1.19 7.27 -8.54
N ILE A 33 1.22 6.74 -9.76
CA ILE A 33 1.33 5.28 -9.97
C ILE A 33 2.62 4.77 -9.35
N LYS A 34 3.74 5.47 -9.59
CA LYS A 34 5.02 5.10 -9.00
C LYS A 34 4.99 5.16 -7.47
N GLU A 35 4.42 6.21 -6.89
CA GLU A 35 4.23 6.33 -5.44
C GLU A 35 3.48 5.13 -4.87
N TYR A 36 2.42 4.65 -5.55
CA TYR A 36 1.70 3.46 -5.10
C TYR A 36 2.50 2.15 -5.24
N LEU A 37 3.38 2.06 -6.23
CA LEU A 37 4.24 0.88 -6.41
C LEU A 37 5.34 0.81 -5.34
N ASP A 38 5.83 1.95 -4.88
CA ASP A 38 6.89 2.05 -3.88
C ASP A 38 6.38 1.93 -2.43
N LEU A 39 5.06 1.88 -2.21
CA LEU A 39 4.48 1.65 -0.88
C LEU A 39 4.89 0.29 -0.31
N PRO A 40 5.07 0.18 1.01
CA PRO A 40 5.32 -1.10 1.65
C PRO A 40 4.11 -2.03 1.42
N ASN A 41 4.34 -3.10 0.68
CA ASN A 41 3.32 -4.09 0.40
C ASN A 41 3.09 -4.99 1.61
N GLU A 42 1.87 -5.49 1.74
CA GLU A 42 1.56 -6.55 2.71
C GLU A 42 2.35 -7.83 2.37
N PRO A 43 2.66 -8.67 3.36
CA PRO A 43 3.28 -9.96 3.09
C PRO A 43 2.49 -10.79 2.07
N PRO A 44 3.15 -11.65 1.29
CA PRO A 44 2.47 -12.53 0.34
C PRO A 44 1.35 -13.33 1.01
N GLU A 45 0.22 -13.48 0.31
CA GLU A 45 -0.91 -14.28 0.79
C GLU A 45 -0.49 -15.72 1.15
N ILE A 46 0.47 -16.25 0.40
CA ILE A 46 0.93 -17.62 0.53
C ILE A 46 2.45 -17.65 0.64
N ILE A 47 2.94 -18.12 1.79
CA ILE A 47 4.34 -18.45 2.00
C ILE A 47 4.48 -19.97 1.86
N LEU A 48 4.95 -20.43 0.69
CA LEU A 48 5.01 -21.86 0.35
C LEU A 48 5.78 -22.69 1.39
N ASP A 49 6.88 -22.15 1.91
CA ASP A 49 7.77 -22.83 2.85
C ASP A 49 7.27 -22.82 4.30
N ASN A 50 6.23 -22.04 4.62
CA ASN A 50 5.72 -21.87 5.98
C ASN A 50 4.20 -22.08 6.04
N ARG A 51 3.71 -23.08 5.30
CA ARG A 51 2.31 -23.47 5.38
C ARG A 51 2.06 -24.38 6.58
N PRO A 52 0.98 -24.16 7.33
CA PRO A 52 0.58 -25.11 8.34
C PRO A 52 0.18 -26.44 7.68
N ASN A 53 0.29 -27.54 8.43
CA ASN A 53 -0.14 -28.86 8.01
C ASN A 53 -1.63 -28.81 7.56
N PRO A 54 -2.06 -29.58 6.54
CA PRO A 54 -3.47 -29.71 6.16
C PRO A 54 -4.46 -29.98 7.30
N LYS A 55 -4.02 -30.56 8.42
CA LYS A 55 -4.86 -30.80 9.60
C LYS A 55 -5.03 -29.57 10.52
N TRP A 56 -4.28 -28.49 10.28
CA TRP A 56 -4.39 -27.29 11.09
C TRP A 56 -5.67 -26.50 10.77
N PRO A 57 -6.35 -25.94 11.79
CA PRO A 57 -6.10 -26.12 13.21
C PRO A 57 -6.74 -27.42 13.76
N GLU A 58 -6.00 -28.20 14.56
CA GLU A 58 -6.52 -29.46 15.14
C GLU A 58 -7.37 -29.23 16.40
N ASP A 59 -6.88 -28.44 17.35
CA ASP A 59 -7.54 -28.18 18.65
C ASP A 59 -8.26 -26.81 18.68
N GLY A 60 -7.80 -25.84 17.88
CA GLY A 60 -8.38 -24.50 17.84
C GLY A 60 -8.16 -23.68 19.12
N SER A 61 -7.21 -24.07 19.98
CA SER A 61 -6.77 -23.26 21.11
C SER A 61 -6.04 -21.99 20.66
N ILE A 62 -6.27 -20.89 21.39
CA ILE A 62 -5.70 -19.57 21.09
C ILE A 62 -4.94 -19.09 22.32
N GLN A 63 -3.70 -18.64 22.13
CA GLN A 63 -2.87 -18.09 23.19
C GLN A 63 -2.32 -16.72 22.81
N PHE A 64 -2.56 -15.73 23.66
CA PHE A 64 -1.89 -14.44 23.62
C PHE A 64 -0.82 -14.41 24.72
N ASN A 65 0.40 -14.03 24.35
CA ASN A 65 1.51 -13.88 25.28
C ASN A 65 2.07 -12.46 25.18
N LYS A 66 1.81 -11.63 26.19
CA LYS A 66 2.24 -10.22 26.26
C LYS A 66 1.96 -9.45 24.96
N TYR A 67 0.82 -9.72 24.33
CA TYR A 67 0.44 -9.12 23.07
C TYR A 67 0.25 -7.61 23.20
N ALA A 68 0.74 -6.85 22.22
CA ALA A 68 0.60 -5.42 22.15
C ALA A 68 0.45 -4.98 20.70
N THR A 69 -0.38 -3.96 20.45
CA THR A 69 -0.62 -3.47 19.09
C THR A 69 -0.88 -1.97 19.05
N ARG A 70 -0.61 -1.36 17.90
CA ARG A 70 -0.87 0.07 17.58
C ARG A 70 -1.38 0.19 16.16
N TYR A 71 -2.22 1.20 15.91
CA TYR A 71 -2.80 1.44 14.58
C TYR A 71 -1.81 1.95 13.54
N ARG A 72 -0.86 2.82 13.93
CA ARG A 72 0.18 3.34 13.04
C ARG A 72 1.50 3.54 13.79
N PRO A 73 2.64 3.56 13.08
CA PRO A 73 3.93 3.92 13.66
C PRO A 73 3.86 5.28 14.37
N GLY A 74 4.57 5.40 15.50
CA GLY A 74 4.63 6.64 16.29
C GLY A 74 3.44 6.92 17.22
N LEU A 75 2.33 6.17 17.13
CA LEU A 75 1.28 6.24 18.17
C LEU A 75 1.58 5.33 19.36
N ASP A 76 0.95 5.67 20.48
CA ASP A 76 0.89 4.82 21.66
C ASP A 76 0.20 3.49 21.36
N LEU A 77 0.58 2.48 22.16
CA LEU A 77 -0.04 1.16 22.12
C LEU A 77 -1.49 1.25 22.61
N VAL A 78 -2.40 0.65 21.84
CA VAL A 78 -3.83 0.58 22.20
C VAL A 78 -4.09 -0.64 23.07
N LEU A 79 -3.51 -1.78 22.71
CA LEU A 79 -3.44 -2.96 23.58
C LEU A 79 -2.04 -3.08 24.16
N LYS A 80 -1.95 -3.31 25.48
CA LYS A 80 -0.69 -3.36 26.23
C LYS A 80 -0.65 -4.65 27.04
N ASN A 81 0.35 -5.50 26.80
CA ASN A 81 0.64 -6.71 27.57
C ASN A 81 -0.54 -7.67 27.75
N VAL A 82 -1.39 -7.82 26.74
CA VAL A 82 -2.54 -8.74 26.80
C VAL A 82 -2.03 -10.19 26.80
N SER A 83 -2.33 -10.92 27.88
CA SER A 83 -1.98 -12.34 28.00
C SER A 83 -3.23 -13.11 28.40
N CYS A 84 -3.64 -14.06 27.56
CA CYS A 84 -4.78 -14.92 27.84
C CYS A 84 -4.65 -16.23 27.06
N TYR A 85 -5.37 -17.24 27.54
CA TYR A 85 -5.44 -18.56 26.93
C TYR A 85 -6.92 -18.93 26.77
N ILE A 86 -7.29 -19.32 25.55
CA ILE A 86 -8.62 -19.77 25.18
C ILE A 86 -8.48 -21.23 24.71
N PRO A 87 -8.94 -22.21 25.49
CA PRO A 87 -8.96 -23.61 25.07
C PRO A 87 -9.87 -23.84 23.86
N GLY A 88 -9.55 -24.89 23.11
CA GLY A 88 -10.34 -25.37 21.98
C GLY A 88 -11.81 -25.62 22.34
N GLY A 89 -12.71 -25.27 21.42
CA GLY A 89 -14.16 -25.50 21.57
C GLY A 89 -14.88 -24.58 22.57
N GLN A 90 -14.21 -23.59 23.16
CA GLN A 90 -14.82 -22.68 24.13
C GLN A 90 -15.49 -21.47 23.46
N LYS A 91 -16.65 -21.05 23.99
CA LYS A 91 -17.30 -19.79 23.63
C LYS A 91 -16.89 -18.70 24.61
N VAL A 92 -16.33 -17.60 24.10
CA VAL A 92 -15.84 -16.48 24.91
C VAL A 92 -16.53 -15.20 24.46
N GLY A 93 -16.98 -14.38 25.41
CA GLY A 93 -17.51 -13.04 25.15
C GLY A 93 -16.43 -12.00 25.37
N ILE A 94 -16.32 -11.05 24.44
CA ILE A 94 -15.53 -9.83 24.62
C ILE A 94 -16.53 -8.72 24.96
N VAL A 95 -16.34 -8.06 26.10
CA VAL A 95 -17.19 -6.96 26.59
C VAL A 95 -16.38 -5.68 26.63
#